data_AF-A0A255E591-F1
#
_entry.id   AF-A0A255E591-F1
#
_cell.length_a   1.000
_cell.length_b   1.000
_cell.length_c   1.000
_cell.angle_alpha   90.00
_cell.angle_beta   90.00
_cell.angle_gamma   90.00
#
_symmetry.space_group_name_H-M   'P 1'
#
loop_
_entity.id
_entity.type
_entity.pdbx_description
1 polymer ?
#
loop_
_entity_poly.entity_id
_entity_poly.type
_entity_poly.pdbx_seq_one_letter_code
_entity_poly.pdbx_strand_id
1 'polypeptide(L)'
;MSDRLSGPHRLSVLGVEVAARLERWLGSADRWVRSDDAGRSWCGAGYPGWGIQTLYPYLGAATMVAQHGSTPEVRAWAWDRAESSLRYALDSHVSGGGVTADGRPWEPTWISSLGPERAGFALDLLEPGLPATDAAGLRRLRLAEADWLTDDYVRGPHWGIHGGKWGSSGKNAPESNIWNGTAPRWRLAGAVRVLPGIPAADAAVRRAGAG
;
A
#
# COMPACT_ATOMS: atom_id res chain seq x y z
N MET A 1 8.18 25.66 -5.12
CA MET A 1 7.96 24.23 -5.45
C MET A 1 9.33 23.57 -5.54
N SER A 2 9.84 23.14 -4.40
CA SER A 2 11.18 22.52 -4.30
C SER A 2 11.21 21.22 -5.09
N ASP A 3 12.35 20.97 -5.71
CA ASP A 3 12.74 19.82 -6.53
C ASP A 3 12.61 18.50 -5.75
N ARG A 4 11.38 18.01 -5.54
CA ARG A 4 11.05 16.82 -4.74
C ARG A 4 11.35 15.49 -5.45
N LEU A 5 11.92 15.51 -6.65
CA LEU A 5 12.18 14.32 -7.47
C LEU A 5 13.70 14.13 -7.62
N SER A 6 14.33 13.53 -6.62
CA SER A 6 15.75 13.20 -6.68
C SER A 6 16.01 12.15 -7.79
N GLY A 7 16.53 12.62 -8.93
CA GLY A 7 17.26 11.84 -9.94
C GLY A 7 16.39 11.04 -10.93
N PRO A 8 16.54 11.24 -12.26
CA PRO A 8 15.82 10.43 -13.23
C PRO A 8 16.44 9.02 -13.22
N HIS A 9 15.76 8.06 -12.59
CA HIS A 9 15.89 6.67 -12.99
C HIS A 9 15.56 6.62 -14.48
N ARG A 10 16.60 6.57 -15.32
CA ARG A 10 16.40 6.52 -16.77
C ARG A 10 15.66 5.23 -17.09
N LEU A 11 14.42 5.38 -17.52
CA LEU A 11 13.64 4.26 -18.00
C LEU A 11 14.31 3.65 -19.22
N SER A 12 14.22 2.32 -19.33
CA SER A 12 14.46 1.65 -20.60
C SER A 12 13.41 2.09 -21.63
N VAL A 13 13.63 1.79 -22.92
CA VAL A 13 12.63 2.02 -23.97
C VAL A 13 11.28 1.41 -23.59
N LEU A 14 11.30 0.17 -23.06
CA LEU A 14 10.10 -0.48 -22.54
C LEU A 14 9.46 0.30 -21.39
N GLY A 15 10.26 0.84 -20.47
CA GLY A 15 9.76 1.66 -19.37
C GLY A 15 9.03 2.91 -19.86
N VAL A 16 9.56 3.59 -20.88
CA VAL A 16 8.91 4.76 -21.50
C VAL A 16 7.57 4.37 -22.14
N GLU A 17 7.51 3.26 -22.86
CA GLU A 17 6.26 2.76 -23.42
C GLU A 17 5.22 2.42 -22.35
N VAL A 18 5.66 1.80 -21.25
CA VAL A 18 4.79 1.47 -20.11
C VAL A 18 4.26 2.75 -19.47
N ALA A 19 5.10 3.75 -19.21
CA ALA A 19 4.68 5.03 -18.66
C ALA A 19 3.61 5.71 -19.55
N ALA A 20 3.82 5.74 -20.87
CA ALA A 20 2.85 6.31 -21.81
C ALA A 20 1.51 5.54 -21.84
N ARG A 21 1.54 4.20 -21.70
CA ARG A 21 0.33 3.38 -21.58
C ARG A 21 -0.38 3.64 -20.25
N LEU A 22 0.36 3.75 -19.15
CA LEU A 22 -0.16 4.06 -17.83
C LEU A 22 -0.79 5.46 -17.76
N GLU A 23 -0.20 6.46 -18.41
CA GLU A 23 -0.77 7.82 -18.50
C GLU A 23 -2.17 7.81 -19.14
N ARG A 24 -2.32 7.13 -20.28
CA ARG A 24 -3.63 6.97 -20.93
C ARG A 24 -4.61 6.16 -20.08
N TRP A 25 -4.13 5.09 -19.45
CA TRP A 25 -4.94 4.28 -18.57
C TRP A 25 -5.42 5.09 -17.35
N LEU A 26 -4.53 5.88 -16.73
CA LEU A 26 -4.84 6.70 -15.56
C LEU A 26 -5.88 7.76 -15.90
N GLY A 27 -5.72 8.45 -17.03
CA GLY A 27 -6.72 9.41 -17.51
C GLY A 27 -8.08 8.76 -17.77
N SER A 28 -8.10 7.52 -18.27
CA SER A 28 -9.34 6.74 -18.41
C SER A 28 -9.92 6.36 -17.05
N ALA A 29 -9.10 5.84 -16.14
CA ALA A 29 -9.51 5.38 -14.82
C ALA A 29 -10.04 6.50 -13.92
N ASP A 30 -9.60 7.75 -14.15
CA ASP A 30 -9.96 8.91 -13.33
C ASP A 30 -11.47 9.17 -13.23
N ARG A 31 -12.26 8.76 -14.23
CA ARG A 31 -13.73 8.84 -14.18
C ARG A 31 -14.37 8.05 -13.02
N TRP A 32 -13.65 7.06 -12.52
CA TRP A 32 -14.04 6.22 -11.40
C TRP A 32 -13.49 6.72 -10.06
N VAL A 33 -12.78 7.84 -10.06
CA VAL A 33 -12.28 8.45 -8.83
C VAL A 33 -13.37 9.31 -8.22
N ARG A 34 -13.47 9.22 -6.91
CA ARG A 34 -14.26 10.11 -6.06
C ARG A 34 -13.31 10.80 -5.10
N SER A 35 -13.66 12.02 -4.71
CA SER A 35 -12.90 12.79 -3.74
C SER A 35 -13.86 13.39 -2.72
N ASP A 36 -13.34 13.67 -1.54
CA ASP A 36 -14.05 14.41 -0.50
C ASP A 36 -13.40 15.77 -0.23
N ASP A 37 -14.06 16.58 0.59
CA ASP A 37 -13.62 17.94 0.94
C ASP A 37 -12.34 17.97 1.78
N ALA A 38 -11.89 16.83 2.32
CA ALA A 38 -10.66 16.72 3.08
C ALA A 38 -9.44 16.42 2.20
N GLY A 39 -9.60 16.42 0.87
CA GLY A 39 -8.51 16.15 -0.07
C GLY A 39 -8.09 14.68 -0.08
N ARG A 40 -9.01 13.77 0.27
CA ARG A 40 -8.85 12.32 0.07
C ARG A 40 -9.55 11.93 -1.21
N SER A 41 -9.00 10.93 -1.91
CA SER A 41 -9.64 10.38 -3.10
C SER A 41 -9.58 8.86 -3.12
N TRP A 42 -10.53 8.22 -3.80
CA TRP A 42 -10.52 6.78 -4.00
C TRP A 42 -11.02 6.41 -5.38
N CYS A 43 -10.34 5.45 -6.01
CA CYS A 43 -10.76 4.87 -7.27
C CYS A 43 -11.68 3.67 -7.01
N GLY A 44 -12.83 3.63 -7.69
CA GLY A 44 -13.79 2.54 -7.58
C GLY A 44 -14.74 2.72 -6.40
N ALA A 45 -15.07 1.62 -5.72
CA ALA A 45 -16.14 1.62 -4.74
C ALA A 45 -15.73 2.14 -3.35
N GLY A 46 -14.43 2.09 -3.01
CA GLY A 46 -13.88 2.66 -1.77
C GLY A 46 -14.20 1.91 -0.47
N TYR A 47 -15.13 0.95 -0.46
CA TYR A 47 -15.51 0.19 0.75
C TYR A 47 -14.40 -0.78 1.24
N PRO A 48 -14.49 -1.37 2.45
CA PRO A 48 -13.47 -2.25 3.02
C PRO A 48 -13.27 -3.57 2.25
N GLY A 49 -12.30 -4.39 2.64
CA GLY A 49 -12.03 -5.66 1.94
C GLY A 49 -11.60 -5.38 0.50
N TRP A 50 -12.24 -5.99 -0.51
CA TRP A 50 -11.82 -5.82 -1.91
C TRP A 50 -11.90 -4.38 -2.45
N GLY A 51 -12.79 -3.53 -1.92
CA GLY A 51 -12.92 -2.14 -2.39
C GLY A 51 -11.63 -1.35 -2.17
N ILE A 52 -11.06 -1.40 -0.97
CA ILE A 52 -9.80 -0.70 -0.66
C ILE A 52 -8.61 -1.32 -1.42
N GLN A 53 -8.65 -2.61 -1.74
CA GLN A 53 -7.59 -3.26 -2.51
C GLN A 53 -7.47 -2.69 -3.94
N THR A 54 -8.57 -2.25 -4.55
CA THR A 54 -8.56 -1.68 -5.91
C THR A 54 -7.93 -0.28 -5.99
N LEU A 55 -7.83 0.42 -4.85
CA LEU A 55 -7.17 1.72 -4.74
C LEU A 55 -5.67 1.62 -5.02
N TYR A 56 -5.01 0.58 -4.53
CA TYR A 56 -3.56 0.44 -4.58
C TYR A 56 -3.00 0.29 -6.00
N PRO A 57 -3.60 -0.48 -6.93
CA PRO A 57 -3.22 -0.44 -8.33
C PRO A 57 -3.35 0.95 -8.98
N TYR A 58 -4.41 1.70 -8.65
CA TYR A 58 -4.57 3.08 -9.14
C TYR A 58 -3.48 3.99 -8.59
N LEU A 59 -3.19 3.91 -7.28
CA LEU A 59 -2.08 4.60 -6.63
C LEU A 59 -0.73 4.26 -7.28
N GLY A 60 -0.50 2.98 -7.58
CA GLY A 60 0.72 2.51 -8.24
C GLY A 60 0.89 3.09 -9.64
N ALA A 61 -0.17 3.09 -10.44
CA ALA A 61 -0.16 3.72 -11.75
C ALA A 61 0.04 5.24 -11.67
N ALA A 62 -0.66 5.91 -10.75
CA ALA A 62 -0.52 7.34 -10.51
C ALA A 62 0.92 7.70 -10.12
N THR A 63 1.56 6.90 -9.27
CA THR A 63 2.96 7.13 -8.88
C THR A 63 3.93 6.98 -10.04
N MET A 64 3.74 5.98 -10.91
CA MET A 64 4.58 5.83 -12.11
C MET A 64 4.43 7.01 -13.08
N VAL A 65 3.19 7.50 -13.27
CA VAL A 65 2.93 8.68 -14.10
C VAL A 65 3.46 9.95 -13.42
N ALA A 66 3.44 10.04 -12.09
CA ALA A 66 4.03 11.16 -11.36
C ALA A 66 5.55 11.26 -11.57
N GLN A 67 6.24 10.11 -11.69
CA GLN A 67 7.68 10.06 -11.92
C GLN A 67 8.06 10.27 -13.40
N HIS A 68 7.23 9.77 -14.32
CA HIS A 68 7.63 9.60 -15.72
C HIS A 68 6.63 10.11 -16.76
N GLY A 69 5.60 10.83 -16.33
CA GLY A 69 4.58 11.43 -17.19
C GLY A 69 5.18 12.39 -18.22
N SER A 70 4.51 12.47 -19.36
CA SER A 70 4.97 13.16 -20.57
C SER A 70 5.30 14.64 -20.34
N THR A 71 4.54 15.33 -19.49
CA THR A 71 4.73 16.75 -19.16
C THR A 71 4.81 17.00 -17.66
N PRO A 72 5.39 18.13 -17.20
CA PRO A 72 5.36 18.52 -15.79
C PRO A 72 3.94 18.59 -15.19
N GLU A 73 2.95 19.02 -15.96
CA GLU A 73 1.55 19.14 -15.54
C GLU A 73 0.92 17.77 -15.30
N VAL A 74 1.17 16.82 -16.21
CA VAL A 74 0.74 15.42 -16.05
C VAL A 74 1.37 14.81 -14.80
N ARG A 75 2.66 15.04 -14.58
CA ARG A 75 3.36 14.54 -13.39
C ARG A 75 2.78 15.12 -12.10
N ALA A 76 2.51 16.43 -12.07
CA ALA A 76 1.92 17.10 -10.90
C ALA A 76 0.50 16.59 -10.61
N TRP A 77 -0.34 16.44 -11.63
CA TRP A 77 -1.68 15.87 -11.48
C TRP A 77 -1.63 14.43 -10.96
N ALA A 78 -0.76 13.58 -11.53
CA ALA A 78 -0.63 12.20 -11.10
C ALA A 78 -0.07 12.08 -9.68
N TRP A 79 0.82 12.99 -9.26
CA TRP A 79 1.29 13.07 -7.88
C TRP A 79 0.12 13.35 -6.92
N ASP A 80 -0.70 14.36 -7.23
CA ASP A 80 -1.88 14.71 -6.42
C ASP A 80 -2.87 13.54 -6.28
N ARG A 81 -3.06 12.76 -7.35
CA ARG A 81 -3.87 11.53 -7.32
C ARG A 81 -3.26 10.44 -6.46
N ALA A 82 -1.96 10.21 -6.57
CA ALA A 82 -1.26 9.23 -5.74
C ALA A 82 -1.32 9.60 -4.25
N GLU A 83 -1.06 10.87 -3.93
CA GLU A 83 -1.05 11.39 -2.56
C GLU A 83 -2.45 11.37 -1.93
N SER A 84 -3.47 11.90 -2.62
CA SER A 84 -4.86 11.89 -2.12
C SER A 84 -5.44 10.47 -1.99
N SER A 85 -5.05 9.55 -2.89
CA SER A 85 -5.39 8.12 -2.78
C SER A 85 -4.75 7.47 -1.57
N LEU A 86 -3.45 7.72 -1.35
CA LEU A 86 -2.76 7.20 -0.18
C LEU A 86 -3.41 7.74 1.10
N ARG A 87 -3.68 9.05 1.16
CA ARG A 87 -4.33 9.68 2.30
C ARG A 87 -5.67 9.03 2.64
N TYR A 88 -6.49 8.72 1.63
CA TYR A 88 -7.73 7.98 1.84
C TYR A 88 -7.48 6.61 2.47
N ALA A 89 -6.51 5.84 1.95
CA ALA A 89 -6.17 4.52 2.48
C ALA A 89 -5.72 4.58 3.94
N LEU A 90 -4.88 5.57 4.28
CA LEU A 90 -4.34 5.77 5.63
C LEU A 90 -5.40 6.22 6.62
N ASP A 91 -6.25 7.16 6.22
CA ASP A 91 -7.30 7.72 7.07
C ASP A 91 -8.38 6.69 7.36
N SER A 92 -8.86 5.97 6.34
CA SER A 92 -9.95 5.00 6.46
C SER A 92 -9.53 3.66 7.09
N HIS A 93 -8.23 3.42 7.29
CA HIS A 93 -7.76 2.26 8.02
C HIS A 93 -8.14 2.38 9.49
N VAL A 94 -8.37 1.25 10.19
CA VAL A 94 -8.71 1.25 11.62
C VAL A 94 -7.68 2.00 12.49
N SER A 95 -6.42 2.09 12.06
CA SER A 95 -5.37 2.87 12.74
C SER A 95 -5.36 4.39 12.41
N GLY A 96 -6.21 4.82 11.48
CA GLY A 96 -6.33 6.20 10.98
C GLY A 96 -7.46 6.98 11.64
N GLY A 97 -8.56 6.30 12.00
CA GLY A 97 -9.72 6.87 12.69
C GLY A 97 -10.82 7.42 11.78
N GLY A 98 -10.60 7.43 10.46
CA GLY A 98 -11.61 7.72 9.45
C GLY A 98 -12.42 6.49 9.03
N VAL A 99 -13.20 6.64 7.98
CA VAL A 99 -14.05 5.59 7.42
C VAL A 99 -13.97 5.56 5.90
N THR A 100 -14.23 4.39 5.32
CA THR A 100 -14.39 4.20 3.88
C THR A 100 -15.71 4.80 3.37
N ALA A 101 -15.93 4.72 2.06
CA ALA A 101 -17.06 5.34 1.37
C ALA A 101 -18.45 4.85 1.85
N ASP A 102 -18.51 3.70 2.52
CA ASP A 102 -19.71 3.11 3.11
C ASP A 102 -19.81 3.30 4.64
N GLY A 103 -18.97 4.17 5.21
CA GLY A 103 -19.04 4.56 6.62
C GLY A 103 -18.39 3.60 7.60
N ARG A 104 -17.63 2.60 7.14
CA ARG A 104 -16.92 1.64 7.99
C ARG A 104 -15.41 1.86 7.95
N PRO A 105 -14.63 1.61 9.00
CA PRO A 105 -13.18 1.51 8.81
C PRO A 105 -12.85 0.25 7.99
N TRP A 106 -11.72 0.25 7.28
CA TRP A 106 -11.15 -1.00 6.80
C TRP A 106 -10.15 -1.56 7.81
N GLU A 107 -10.28 -2.84 8.09
CA GLU A 107 -9.55 -3.56 9.14
C GLU A 107 -8.54 -4.54 8.54
N PRO A 108 -7.51 -4.92 9.32
CA PRO A 108 -6.64 -6.03 8.97
C PRO A 108 -7.44 -7.32 8.78
N THR A 109 -7.15 -8.02 7.68
CA THR A 109 -7.74 -9.32 7.34
C THR A 109 -6.69 -10.15 6.61
N TRP A 110 -6.97 -11.42 6.34
CA TRP A 110 -6.00 -12.28 5.63
C TRP A 110 -5.57 -11.74 4.25
N ILE A 111 -6.30 -10.76 3.69
CA ILE A 111 -6.04 -10.13 2.40
C ILE A 111 -5.69 -8.63 2.50
N SER A 112 -5.75 -8.02 3.68
CA SER A 112 -5.59 -6.57 3.84
C SER A 112 -4.26 -6.06 3.27
N SER A 113 -3.18 -6.82 3.48
CA SER A 113 -1.82 -6.52 3.02
C SER A 113 -1.61 -6.59 1.50
N LEU A 114 -2.53 -7.20 0.75
CA LEU A 114 -2.36 -7.48 -0.69
C LEU A 114 -2.11 -6.21 -1.53
N GLY A 115 -2.95 -5.21 -1.33
CA GLY A 115 -2.92 -3.93 -2.04
C GLY A 115 -1.68 -3.13 -1.70
N PRO A 116 -1.40 -2.87 -0.41
CA PRO A 116 -0.14 -2.26 0.01
C PRO A 116 1.09 -2.94 -0.61
N GLU A 117 1.11 -4.27 -0.70
CA GLU A 117 2.22 -5.00 -1.33
C GLU A 117 2.32 -4.80 -2.82
N ARG A 118 1.20 -4.93 -3.54
CA ARG A 118 1.16 -4.73 -4.99
C ARG A 118 1.60 -3.31 -5.37
N ALA A 119 1.32 -2.34 -4.53
CA ALA A 119 1.74 -0.96 -4.68
C ALA A 119 3.00 -0.62 -3.89
N GLY A 120 3.71 -1.59 -3.33
CA GLY A 120 4.79 -1.31 -2.39
C GLY A 120 5.92 -0.47 -3.00
N PHE A 121 6.25 -0.69 -4.29
CA PHE A 121 7.20 0.18 -5.01
C PHE A 121 6.74 1.65 -5.04
N ALA A 122 5.43 1.87 -5.15
CA ALA A 122 4.86 3.20 -5.21
C ALA A 122 4.89 3.86 -3.83
N LEU A 123 4.62 3.10 -2.77
CA LEU A 123 4.79 3.58 -1.41
C LEU A 123 6.24 4.02 -1.15
N ASP A 124 7.22 3.22 -1.60
CA ASP A 124 8.65 3.54 -1.44
C ASP A 124 9.06 4.81 -2.23
N LEU A 125 8.46 5.04 -3.40
CA LEU A 125 8.70 6.24 -4.22
C LEU A 125 7.99 7.50 -3.70
N LEU A 126 6.82 7.36 -3.07
CA LEU A 126 6.05 8.48 -2.53
C LEU A 126 6.60 8.95 -1.18
N GLU A 127 7.01 8.01 -0.32
CA GLU A 127 7.37 8.25 1.10
C GLU A 127 8.30 9.46 1.33
N PRO A 128 9.37 9.70 0.54
CA PRO A 128 10.24 10.87 0.73
C PRO A 128 9.55 12.22 0.48
N GLY A 129 8.49 12.25 -0.32
CA GLY A 129 7.76 13.46 -0.69
C GLY A 129 6.46 13.68 0.09
N LEU A 130 6.07 12.75 0.97
CA LEU A 130 4.82 12.83 1.73
C LEU A 130 4.86 13.90 2.81
N PRO A 131 3.71 14.55 3.11
CA PRO A 131 3.55 15.32 4.33
C PRO A 131 3.84 14.46 5.58
N ALA A 132 4.35 15.09 6.65
CA ALA A 132 4.70 14.39 7.89
C ALA A 132 3.51 13.61 8.50
N THR A 133 2.29 14.13 8.34
CA THR A 133 1.05 13.46 8.77
C THR A 133 0.82 12.14 8.05
N ASP A 134 1.03 12.14 6.73
CA ASP A 134 0.79 10.98 5.87
C ASP A 134 1.91 9.96 6.02
N ALA A 135 3.17 10.41 6.15
CA ALA A 135 4.29 9.54 6.49
C ALA A 135 4.09 8.84 7.85
N ALA A 136 3.61 9.56 8.87
CA ALA A 136 3.25 8.98 10.15
C ALA A 136 2.06 8.01 10.03
N GLY A 137 1.07 8.33 9.19
CA GLY A 137 -0.06 7.43 8.87
C GLY A 137 0.38 6.13 8.22
N LEU A 138 1.27 6.21 7.24
CA LEU A 138 1.85 5.05 6.56
C LEU A 138 2.62 4.15 7.54
N ARG A 139 3.39 4.76 8.45
CA ARG A 139 4.06 4.03 9.53
C ARG A 139 3.05 3.33 10.46
N ARG A 140 1.97 3.99 10.85
CA ARG A 140 0.91 3.39 11.68
C ARG A 140 0.23 2.21 11.00
N LEU A 141 -0.14 2.35 9.73
CA LEU A 141 -0.73 1.27 8.94
C LEU A 141 0.21 0.06 8.88
N ARG A 142 1.48 0.27 8.51
CA ARG A 142 2.48 -0.80 8.41
C ARG A 142 2.66 -1.55 9.74
N LEU A 143 2.67 -0.83 10.86
CA LEU A 143 2.74 -1.43 12.20
C LEU A 143 1.49 -2.21 12.55
N ALA A 144 0.30 -1.64 12.34
CA ALA A 144 -0.96 -2.30 12.65
C ALA A 144 -1.16 -3.60 11.86
N GLU A 145 -0.81 -3.61 10.56
CA GLU A 145 -0.81 -4.83 9.76
C GLU A 145 0.23 -5.86 10.26
N ALA A 146 1.39 -5.40 10.74
CA ALA A 146 2.44 -6.29 11.27
C ALA A 146 2.07 -6.95 12.59
N ASP A 147 1.48 -6.17 13.49
CA ASP A 147 0.99 -6.65 14.78
C ASP A 147 -0.14 -7.66 14.53
N TRP A 148 -1.11 -7.31 13.67
CA TRP A 148 -2.20 -8.24 13.31
C TRP A 148 -1.69 -9.55 12.71
N LEU A 149 -0.73 -9.50 11.77
CA LEU A 149 -0.13 -10.72 11.22
C LEU A 149 0.59 -11.59 12.25
N THR A 150 1.09 -10.99 13.33
CA THR A 150 1.88 -11.66 14.34
C THR A 150 1.01 -12.27 15.43
N ASP A 151 0.00 -11.53 15.85
CA ASP A 151 -0.75 -11.83 17.07
C ASP A 151 -2.17 -12.35 16.77
N ASP A 152 -2.78 -11.91 15.67
CA ASP A 152 -4.23 -12.07 15.44
C ASP A 152 -4.58 -12.70 14.07
N TYR A 153 -3.60 -13.10 13.27
CA TYR A 153 -3.83 -13.61 11.92
C TYR A 153 -4.79 -14.80 11.93
N VAL A 154 -5.89 -14.67 11.18
CA VAL A 154 -6.87 -15.74 11.00
C VAL A 154 -7.31 -15.83 9.53
N ARG A 155 -7.36 -17.06 9.01
CA ARG A 155 -7.91 -17.37 7.68
C ARG A 155 -8.79 -18.61 7.74
N GLY A 156 -10.08 -18.43 7.48
CA GLY A 156 -11.06 -19.51 7.65
C GLY A 156 -11.08 -19.99 9.11
N PRO A 157 -11.03 -21.31 9.37
CA PRO A 157 -11.03 -21.86 10.74
C PRO A 157 -9.62 -21.90 11.37
N HIS A 158 -8.60 -21.32 10.72
CA HIS A 158 -7.20 -21.50 11.11
C HIS A 158 -6.58 -20.21 11.63
N TRP A 159 -6.01 -20.30 12.83
CA TRP A 159 -5.20 -19.27 13.46
C TRP A 159 -3.73 -19.39 13.05
N GLY A 160 -3.07 -18.25 12.87
CA GLY A 160 -1.67 -18.15 12.46
C GLY A 160 -1.41 -18.48 10.99
N ILE A 161 -0.21 -18.13 10.53
CA ILE A 161 0.24 -18.41 9.16
C ILE A 161 0.46 -19.92 9.00
N HIS A 162 -0.19 -20.54 8.00
CA HIS A 162 -0.20 -21.99 7.80
C HIS A 162 -0.17 -22.35 6.32
N GLY A 163 0.48 -23.46 5.97
CA GLY A 163 0.53 -23.97 4.59
C GLY A 163 0.09 -25.43 4.50
N GLY A 164 -0.59 -25.78 3.41
CA GLY A 164 -1.04 -27.13 3.10
C GLY A 164 -1.15 -27.32 1.59
N LYS A 165 -0.74 -28.49 1.10
CA LYS A 165 -0.71 -28.79 -0.34
C LYS A 165 -2.11 -28.86 -0.96
N TRP A 166 -3.10 -29.33 -0.20
CA TRP A 166 -4.41 -29.71 -0.72
C TRP A 166 -5.50 -28.78 -0.20
N GLY A 167 -6.38 -28.32 -1.09
CA GLY A 167 -7.51 -27.46 -0.73
C GLY A 167 -8.46 -28.10 0.29
N SER A 168 -8.62 -29.43 0.24
CA SER A 168 -9.41 -30.21 1.20
C SER A 168 -8.96 -30.08 2.65
N SER A 169 -7.70 -29.69 2.88
CA SER A 169 -7.19 -29.46 4.23
C SER A 169 -7.65 -28.14 4.84
N GLY A 170 -8.25 -27.23 4.06
CA GLY A 170 -8.53 -25.85 4.47
C GLY A 170 -7.28 -24.96 4.60
N LYS A 171 -6.08 -25.56 4.54
CA LYS A 171 -4.79 -24.90 4.77
C LYS A 171 -4.05 -24.51 3.48
N ASN A 172 -4.68 -24.69 2.31
CA ASN A 172 -4.09 -24.25 1.04
C ASN A 172 -4.21 -22.72 0.93
N ALA A 173 -3.23 -22.04 1.53
CA ALA A 173 -3.11 -20.59 1.63
C ALA A 173 -1.82 -20.02 1.00
N PRO A 174 -1.19 -20.63 -0.04
CA PRO A 174 0.15 -20.25 -0.47
C PRO A 174 0.18 -18.80 -0.96
N GLU A 175 -0.83 -18.37 -1.70
CA GLU A 175 -0.90 -17.00 -2.24
C GLU A 175 -0.96 -15.96 -1.11
N SER A 176 -1.92 -16.11 -0.19
CA SER A 176 -2.05 -15.22 0.97
C SER A 176 -0.82 -15.26 1.87
N ASN A 177 -0.16 -16.40 2.01
CA ASN A 177 1.06 -16.49 2.83
C ASN A 177 2.24 -15.75 2.22
N ILE A 178 2.35 -15.69 0.88
CA ILE A 178 3.40 -14.91 0.23
C ILE A 178 3.18 -13.43 0.53
N TRP A 179 1.96 -12.93 0.34
CA TRP A 179 1.63 -11.51 0.55
C TRP A 179 1.79 -11.10 2.01
N ASN A 180 1.28 -11.92 2.93
CA ASN A 180 1.43 -11.66 4.36
C ASN A 180 2.87 -11.90 4.85
N GLY A 181 3.63 -12.78 4.20
CA GLY A 181 5.04 -13.03 4.53
C GLY A 181 5.97 -11.89 4.12
N THR A 182 5.66 -11.17 3.03
CA THR A 182 6.46 -10.04 2.54
C THR A 182 6.05 -8.70 3.16
N ALA A 183 4.76 -8.44 3.42
CA ALA A 183 4.30 -7.08 3.63
C ALA A 183 4.76 -6.36 4.89
N PRO A 184 4.34 -6.80 6.09
CA PRO A 184 4.55 -5.98 7.26
C PRO A 184 5.84 -6.36 7.98
N ARG A 185 6.45 -7.51 7.66
CA ARG A 185 7.64 -8.00 8.35
C ARG A 185 8.93 -7.62 7.63
N TRP A 186 9.04 -7.85 6.33
CA TRP A 186 10.26 -7.55 5.60
C TRP A 186 10.44 -6.06 5.32
N ARG A 187 9.39 -5.35 4.89
CA ARG A 187 9.46 -3.89 4.68
C ARG A 187 9.61 -3.13 5.99
N LEU A 188 8.92 -3.53 7.05
CA LEU A 188 9.09 -2.92 8.38
C LEU A 188 10.48 -3.24 8.95
N ALA A 189 10.99 -4.47 8.84
CA ALA A 189 12.37 -4.78 9.26
C ALA A 189 13.42 -3.98 8.46
N GLY A 190 13.18 -3.76 7.16
CA GLY A 190 14.01 -2.89 6.32
C GLY A 190 13.95 -1.41 6.74
N ALA A 191 12.76 -0.90 7.07
CA ALA A 191 12.56 0.48 7.55
C ALA A 191 13.08 0.69 8.99
N VAL A 192 13.00 -0.32 9.86
CA VAL A 192 13.45 -0.27 11.26
C VAL A 192 14.98 -0.32 11.38
N ARG A 193 15.69 -0.89 10.41
CA ARG A 193 17.16 -0.75 10.33
C ARG A 193 17.64 0.71 10.26
N VAL A 194 16.75 1.65 9.95
CA VAL A 194 17.03 3.09 9.85
C VAL A 194 16.47 3.88 11.04
N LEU A 195 15.67 3.27 11.93
CA LEU A 195 14.98 3.96 13.04
C LEU A 195 15.09 3.15 14.35
N PRO A 196 16.01 3.50 15.28
CA PRO A 196 16.12 2.78 16.55
C PRO A 196 14.89 3.01 17.44
N GLY A 197 14.43 1.94 18.13
CA GLY A 197 13.48 2.04 19.25
C GLY A 197 12.09 1.41 19.08
N ILE A 198 11.91 0.36 18.27
CA ILE A 198 10.62 -0.37 18.19
C ILE A 198 10.74 -1.77 18.82
N PRO A 199 10.19 -2.02 20.02
CA PRO A 199 10.25 -3.32 20.70
C PRO A 199 9.63 -4.49 19.90
N ALA A 200 8.57 -4.23 19.14
CA ALA A 200 7.88 -5.25 18.33
C ALA A 200 8.70 -5.71 17.11
N ALA A 201 9.45 -4.79 16.48
CA ALA A 201 10.31 -5.11 15.35
C ALA A 201 11.55 -5.92 15.77
N ASP A 202 12.12 -5.59 16.93
CA ASP A 202 13.20 -6.38 17.54
C ASP A 202 12.74 -7.80 17.90
N ALA A 203 11.48 -7.98 18.28
CA ALA A 203 10.89 -9.29 18.54
C ALA A 203 10.58 -10.07 17.24
N ALA A 204 10.18 -9.37 16.18
CA ALA A 204 9.90 -9.97 14.87
C ALA A 204 11.20 -10.43 14.17
N VAL A 205 12.27 -9.63 14.22
CA VAL A 205 13.60 -10.00 13.67
C VAL A 205 14.20 -11.19 14.44
N ARG A 206 14.10 -11.20 15.78
CA ARG A 206 14.58 -12.33 16.60
C ARG A 206 13.80 -13.63 16.34
N ARG A 207 12.49 -13.54 16.07
CA ARG A 207 11.67 -14.72 15.71
C ARG A 207 11.90 -15.19 14.28
N ALA A 208 12.18 -14.28 13.34
CA ALA A 208 12.48 -14.63 11.94
C ALA A 208 13.88 -15.26 11.74
N GLY A 209 14.85 -14.99 12.63
CA GLY A 209 16.19 -15.57 12.57
C GLY A 209 16.39 -16.86 13.39
N ALA A 210 15.33 -17.38 14.04
CA ALA A 210 15.40 -18.56 14.90
C ALA A 210 14.68 -19.80 14.32
N GLY A 211 14.37 -19.78 13.01
CA GLY A 211 13.73 -20.87 12.28
C GLY A 211 14.65 -21.47 11.21
#